data_AF-A0A101EEH1-F1
#
_entry.id   AF-A0A101EEH1-F1
#
_cell.length_a   1.000
_cell.length_b   1.000
_cell.length_c   1.000
_cell.angle_alpha   90.00
_cell.angle_beta   90.00
_cell.angle_gamma   90.00
#
_symmetry.space_group_name_H-M   'P 1'
#
loop_
_entity.id
_entity.type
_entity.pdbx_description
1 polymer ?
#
loop_
_entity_poly.entity_id
_entity_poly.type
_entity_poly.pdbx_seq_one_letter_code
_entity_poly.pdbx_strand_id
1 'polypeptide(L)'
;GSIGYSEVFLENKRKMELLKDRWEKEKAKPFPLLNGYEIMAYLCIPPGKRVGVLKESLYEAQLKGIIRTKNEAIAYLKAIAKV
;
A
#
# COMPACT_ATOMS: atom_id res chain seq x y z
N GLY A 1 44.60 4.28 20.77
CA GLY A 1 43.57 3.28 20.44
C GLY A 1 42.35 4.01 19.99
N SER A 2 42.20 4.20 18.67
CA SER A 2 41.20 5.12 18.10
C SER A 2 40.78 4.72 16.68
N ILE A 3 40.96 3.44 16.31
CA ILE A 3 40.73 2.96 14.93
C ILE A 3 39.32 2.38 14.76
N GLY A 4 38.66 1.96 15.85
CA GLY A 4 37.34 1.31 15.78
C GLY A 4 36.12 2.23 15.59
N TYR A 5 36.22 3.52 15.91
CA TYR A 5 35.06 4.42 15.84
C TYR A 5 34.70 4.82 14.40
N SER A 6 35.67 4.88 13.48
CA SER A 6 35.44 5.32 12.10
C SER A 6 34.72 4.26 11.26
N GLU A 7 35.06 2.98 11.41
CA GLU A 7 34.41 1.89 10.66
C GLU A 7 32.96 1.67 11.12
N VAL A 8 32.72 1.65 12.44
CA VAL A 8 31.37 1.50 13.00
C VAL A 8 30.47 2.69 12.62
N PHE A 9 31.02 3.91 12.53
CA PHE A 9 30.28 5.09 12.10
C PHE A 9 29.90 5.03 10.60
N LEU A 10 30.83 4.59 9.75
CA LEU A 10 30.58 4.43 8.31
C LEU A 10 29.56 3.33 8.02
N GLU A 11 29.61 2.21 8.74
CA GLU A 11 28.67 1.10 8.59
C GLU A 11 27.25 1.51 9.02
N ASN A 12 27.14 2.23 10.14
CA ASN A 12 25.87 2.79 10.59
C ASN A 12 25.32 3.83 9.61
N LYS A 13 26.18 4.64 8.98
CA LYS A 13 25.77 5.62 7.96
C LYS A 13 25.16 4.93 6.74
N ARG A 14 25.79 3.85 6.24
CA ARG A 14 25.28 3.07 5.10
C ARG A 14 23.94 2.40 5.41
N LYS A 15 23.79 1.86 6.62
CA LYS A 15 22.53 1.27 7.10
C LYS A 15 21.41 2.32 7.18
N MET A 16 21.72 3.54 7.62
CA MET A 16 20.77 4.66 7.65
C MET A 16 20.36 5.12 6.25
N GLU A 17 21.27 5.10 5.28
CA GLU A 17 20.99 5.47 3.90
C GLU A 17 20.01 4.49 3.23
N LEU A 18 20.19 3.18 3.47
CA LEU A 18 19.26 2.13 3.01
C LEU A 18 17.87 2.25 3.65
N LEU A 19 17.82 2.56 4.94
CA LEU A 19 16.54 2.79 5.64
C LEU A 19 15.81 4.02 5.10
N LYS A 20 16.53 5.10 4.76
CA LYS A 20 15.96 6.30 4.14
C LYS A 20 15.41 6.04 2.75
N ASP A 21 16.15 5.38 1.86
CA ASP A 21 15.68 5.06 0.50
C ASP A 21 14.41 4.21 0.52
N ARG A 22 14.35 3.23 1.42
CA ARG A 22 13.15 2.42 1.63
C ARG A 22 11.97 3.25 2.11
N TRP A 23 12.19 4.13 3.08
CA TRP A 23 11.14 4.99 3.64
C TRP A 23 10.61 6.01 2.62
N GLU A 24 11.48 6.58 1.80
CA GLU A 24 11.12 7.50 0.72
C GLU A 24 10.31 6.79 -0.37
N LYS A 25 10.68 5.55 -0.74
CA LYS A 25 9.92 4.72 -1.68
C LYS A 25 8.58 4.27 -1.11
N GLU A 26 8.48 4.00 0.19
CA GLU A 26 7.22 3.64 0.84
C GLU A 26 6.26 4.83 0.99
N LYS A 27 6.76 6.07 1.17
CA LYS A 27 5.94 7.29 1.12
C LYS A 27 5.19 7.49 -0.19
N ALA A 28 5.72 6.99 -1.31
CA ALA A 28 5.08 7.11 -2.61
C ALA A 28 3.86 6.19 -2.79
N LYS A 29 3.69 5.19 -1.91
CA LYS A 29 2.54 4.27 -2.00
C LYS A 29 1.33 4.90 -1.31
N PRO A 30 0.21 5.09 -2.03
CA PRO A 30 -0.96 5.68 -1.43
C PRO A 30 -1.59 4.67 -0.48
N PHE A 31 -2.01 5.14 0.70
CA PHE A 31 -2.73 4.31 1.66
C PHE A 31 -4.04 3.80 1.03
N PRO A 32 -4.35 2.49 1.09
CA PRO A 32 -5.52 1.94 0.44
C PRO A 32 -6.81 2.64 0.90
N LEU A 33 -7.64 3.08 -0.04
CA LEU A 33 -8.87 3.83 0.24
C LEU A 33 -9.89 3.02 1.02
N LEU A 34 -9.94 1.70 0.80
CA LEU A 34 -10.83 0.78 1.51
C LEU A 34 -10.03 -0.43 2.00
N ASN A 35 -10.38 -0.90 3.19
CA ASN A 35 -9.86 -2.16 3.73
C ASN A 35 -10.74 -3.36 3.33
N GLY A 36 -10.26 -4.58 3.59
CA GLY A 36 -10.99 -5.80 3.21
C GLY A 36 -12.37 -5.93 3.88
N TYR A 37 -12.51 -5.46 5.12
CA TYR A 37 -13.80 -5.48 5.84
C TYR A 37 -14.80 -4.50 5.23
N GLU A 38 -14.36 -3.30 4.87
CA GLU A 38 -15.19 -2.31 4.17
C GLU A 38 -15.63 -2.86 2.81
N ILE A 39 -14.74 -3.50 2.05
CA ILE A 39 -15.08 -4.14 0.77
C ILE A 39 -16.17 -5.21 0.96
N MET A 40 -16.03 -6.08 1.96
CA MET A 40 -17.03 -7.10 2.28
C MET A 40 -18.37 -6.48 2.69
N ALA A 41 -18.36 -5.43 3.52
CA ALA A 41 -19.57 -4.75 3.96
C ALA A 41 -20.30 -4.04 2.81
N TYR A 42 -19.59 -3.33 1.93
CA TYR A 42 -20.20 -2.58 0.82
C TYR A 42 -20.72 -3.49 -0.31
N LEU A 43 -20.10 -4.64 -0.52
CA LEU A 43 -20.48 -5.59 -1.57
C LEU A 43 -21.31 -6.78 -1.04
N CYS A 44 -21.48 -6.89 0.28
CA CYS A 44 -22.13 -8.00 0.96
C CYS A 44 -21.60 -9.38 0.53
N ILE A 45 -20.27 -9.50 0.35
CA ILE A 45 -19.61 -10.74 -0.07
C ILE A 45 -18.92 -11.43 1.11
N PRO A 46 -18.88 -12.78 1.14
CA PRO A 46 -18.16 -13.51 2.17
C PRO A 46 -16.63 -13.32 2.02
N PRO A 47 -15.88 -13.51 3.11
CA PRO A 47 -14.42 -13.53 3.04
C PRO A 47 -13.95 -14.65 2.10
N GLY A 48 -12.98 -14.34 1.24
CA GLY A 48 -12.43 -15.32 0.32
C GLY A 48 -11.55 -14.70 -0.76
N LYS A 49 -11.10 -15.53 -1.71
CA LYS A 49 -10.19 -15.15 -2.80
C LYS A 49 -10.68 -13.92 -3.58
N ARG A 50 -12.00 -13.83 -3.77
CA ARG A 50 -12.65 -12.71 -4.48
C ARG A 50 -12.41 -11.35 -3.80
N VAL A 51 -12.35 -11.28 -2.47
CA VAL A 51 -12.03 -10.05 -1.73
C VAL A 51 -10.58 -9.63 -1.99
N GLY A 52 -9.66 -10.60 -2.06
CA GLY A 52 -8.25 -10.35 -2.42
C GLY A 52 -8.12 -9.73 -3.80
N VAL A 53 -8.76 -10.32 -4.80
CA VAL A 53 -8.77 -9.81 -6.19
C VAL A 53 -9.33 -8.37 -6.24
N LEU A 54 -10.45 -8.12 -5.57
CA LEU A 54 -11.06 -6.79 -5.53
C LEU A 54 -10.15 -5.76 -4.84
N LYS A 55 -9.47 -6.15 -3.76
CA LYS A 55 -8.52 -5.30 -3.04
C LYS A 55 -7.31 -4.95 -3.92
N GLU A 56 -6.78 -5.92 -4.67
CA GLU A 56 -5.68 -5.69 -5.61
C GLU A 56 -6.12 -4.74 -6.74
N SER A 57 -7.26 -5.00 -7.38
CA SER A 57 -7.79 -4.12 -8.43
C SER A 57 -8.07 -2.70 -7.93
N LEU A 58 -8.55 -2.55 -6.68
CA LEU A 58 -8.74 -1.26 -6.05
C LEU A 58 -7.40 -0.52 -5.88
N TYR A 59 -6.39 -1.21 -5.37
CA TYR A 59 -5.07 -0.65 -5.12
C TYR A 59 -4.38 -0.23 -6.43
N GLU A 60 -4.51 -1.03 -7.50
CA GLU A 60 -4.02 -0.66 -8.82
C GLU A 60 -4.75 0.56 -9.40
N ALA A 61 -6.08 0.63 -9.27
CA ALA A 61 -6.85 1.80 -9.70
C ALA A 61 -6.42 3.06 -8.96
N GLN A 62 -6.09 2.92 -7.68
CA GLN A 62 -5.59 4.02 -6.85
C GLN A 62 -4.18 4.46 -7.26
N LEU A 63 -3.28 3.52 -7.54
CA LEU A 63 -1.94 3.80 -8.07
C LEU A 63 -1.99 4.53 -9.42
N LYS A 64 -2.94 4.16 -10.28
CA LYS A 64 -3.18 4.81 -11.57
C LYS A 64 -3.86 6.17 -11.44
N GLY A 65 -4.28 6.58 -10.24
CA GLY A 65 -4.99 7.83 -9.98
C GLY A 65 -6.42 7.85 -10.53
N ILE A 66 -6.99 6.69 -10.87
CA ILE A 66 -8.37 6.52 -11.34
C ILE A 66 -9.36 6.76 -10.20
N ILE A 67 -8.98 6.32 -9.00
CA ILE A 67 -9.74 6.55 -7.78
C ILE A 67 -8.88 7.31 -6.77
N ARG A 68 -9.48 8.31 -6.13
CA ARG A 68 -8.84 9.19 -5.14
C ARG A 68 -9.64 9.27 -3.85
N THR A 69 -10.91 8.88 -3.87
CA THR A 69 -11.81 8.97 -2.73
C THR A 69 -12.46 7.63 -2.40
N LYS A 70 -12.92 7.48 -1.15
CA LYS A 70 -13.66 6.29 -0.72
C LYS A 70 -14.92 6.05 -1.56
N ASN A 71 -15.62 7.12 -1.94
CA ASN A 71 -16.84 7.01 -2.76
C ASN A 71 -16.55 6.49 -4.16
N GLU A 72 -15.48 6.98 -4.80
CA GLU A 72 -15.00 6.46 -6.09
C GLU A 72 -14.57 5.00 -5.98
N ALA A 73 -13.89 4.62 -4.90
CA ALA A 73 -13.52 3.24 -4.63
C ALA A 73 -14.75 2.32 -4.54
N ILE A 74 -15.82 2.74 -3.86
CA ILE A 74 -17.08 1.99 -3.77
C ILE A 74 -17.76 1.89 -5.15
N ALA A 75 -17.81 2.98 -5.90
CA ALA A 75 -18.39 2.99 -7.25
C ALA A 75 -17.64 2.06 -8.20
N TYR A 76 -16.30 2.09 -8.15
CA TYR A 76 -15.42 1.22 -8.92
C TYR A 76 -15.65 -0.27 -8.57
N LEU A 77 -15.71 -0.59 -7.27
CA LEU A 77 -16.00 -1.95 -6.80
C LEU A 77 -17.36 -2.45 -7.28
N LYS A 78 -18.40 -1.60 -7.22
CA LYS A 78 -19.74 -1.95 -7.72
C LYS A 78 -19.76 -2.20 -9.23
N ALA A 79 -18.96 -1.46 -9.99
CA ALA A 79 -18.85 -1.64 -11.44
C ALA A 79 -18.20 -2.98 -11.80
N ILE A 80 -17.09 -3.35 -11.14
CA ILE A 80 -16.36 -4.60 -11.43
C ILE A 80 -17.02 -5.84 -10.80
N ALA A 81 -17.82 -5.68 -9.75
CA ALA A 81 -18.53 -6.78 -9.10
C ALA A 81 -19.82 -7.19 -9.84
N LYS A 82 -20.28 -6.39 -10.81
CA LYS A 82 -21.54 -6.58 -11.56
C LYS A 82 -21.41 -7.54 -12.75
N VAL A 83 -20.62 -8.60 -12.59
CA VAL A 83 -20.50 -9.71 -13.57
C VAL A 83 -21.51 -10.78 -13.24
#